data_AF-A0A2D4EL88-F1
#
_entry.id   AF-A0A2D4EL88-F1
#
_cell.length_a   1.000
_cell.length_b   1.000
_cell.length_c   1.000
_cell.angle_alpha   90.00
_cell.angle_beta   90.00
_cell.angle_gamma   90.00
#
_symmetry.space_group_name_H-M   'P 1'
#
loop_
_entity.id
_entity.type
_entity.pdbx_description
1 polymer ?
#
loop_
_entity_poly.entity_id
_entity_poly.type
_entity_poly.pdbx_seq_one_letter_code
_entity_poly.pdbx_strand_id
1 'polypeptide(L)'
;PLQRLSAEKLTREGAFLMDCGLILYIWLGRSCDNNFVKDVLGYPNYLSVPQKLTQLPELDNISSERTRSFITWLTDSKSLNPVLQVIKDESPAKTDFLQQLIEDKTEAAFSYYEFLLHIQQQICK
;
A
#
# COMPACT_ATOMS: atom_id res chain seq x y z
N PRO A 1 -9.28 -0.27 9.27
CA PRO A 1 -9.86 -1.64 9.11
C PRO A 1 -8.99 -2.43 8.12
N LEU A 2 -8.84 -3.74 8.30
CA LEU A 2 -8.13 -4.59 7.33
C LEU A 2 -8.91 -4.60 6.01
N GLN A 3 -8.19 -4.50 4.89
CA GLN A 3 -8.74 -4.51 3.54
C GLN A 3 -8.34 -5.79 2.82
N ARG A 4 -9.19 -6.23 1.89
CA ARG A 4 -8.85 -7.30 0.94
C ARG A 4 -7.65 -6.89 0.08
N LEU A 5 -6.87 -7.86 -0.35
CA LEU A 5 -5.70 -7.66 -1.21
C LEU A 5 -6.13 -7.59 -2.68
N SER A 6 -6.91 -6.55 -3.01
CA SER A 6 -7.46 -6.29 -4.35
C SER A 6 -7.42 -4.80 -4.65
N ALA A 7 -7.10 -4.45 -5.91
CA ALA A 7 -7.08 -3.10 -6.44
C ALA A 7 -8.45 -2.42 -6.35
N GLU A 8 -9.55 -3.18 -6.27
CA GLU A 8 -10.89 -2.65 -5.99
C GLU A 8 -10.97 -1.87 -4.67
N LYS A 9 -10.06 -2.13 -3.72
CA LYS A 9 -10.00 -1.41 -2.44
C LYS A 9 -9.15 -0.16 -2.48
N LEU A 10 -8.39 0.05 -3.56
CA LEU A 10 -7.47 1.18 -3.71
C LEU A 10 -8.17 2.33 -4.44
N THR A 11 -8.71 3.27 -3.66
CA THR A 11 -9.32 4.49 -4.21
C THR A 11 -8.25 5.46 -4.69
N ARG A 12 -8.59 6.30 -5.68
CA ARG A 12 -7.66 7.31 -6.22
C ARG A 12 -7.42 8.45 -5.24
N GLU A 13 -8.34 8.66 -4.31
CA GLU A 13 -8.35 9.72 -3.32
C GLU A 13 -7.69 9.29 -1.99
N GLY A 14 -7.41 7.99 -1.84
CA GLY A 14 -6.88 7.42 -0.61
C GLY A 14 -5.36 7.26 -0.59
N ALA A 15 -4.84 7.07 0.62
CA ALA A 15 -3.52 6.51 0.86
C ALA A 15 -3.69 5.19 1.64
N PHE A 16 -2.94 4.15 1.27
CA PHE A 16 -3.10 2.81 1.81
C PHE A 16 -1.75 2.27 2.28
N LEU A 17 -1.72 1.71 3.49
CA LEU A 17 -0.56 1.00 4.01
C LEU A 17 -0.74 -0.50 3.79
N MET A 18 0.28 -1.14 3.22
CA MET A 18 0.37 -2.59 3.09
C MET A 18 1.62 -3.09 3.82
N ASP A 19 1.44 -4.10 4.65
CA ASP A 19 2.52 -4.76 5.37
C ASP A 19 2.87 -6.10 4.71
N CYS A 20 4.05 -6.17 4.10
CA CYS A 20 4.58 -7.37 3.44
C CYS A 20 5.69 -8.05 4.27
N GLY A 21 5.71 -7.85 5.59
CA GLY A 21 6.72 -8.40 6.48
C GLY A 21 7.99 -7.55 6.49
N LEU A 22 8.84 -7.69 5.46
CA LEU A 22 10.15 -6.98 5.32
C LEU A 22 10.04 -5.63 4.60
N ILE A 23 8.94 -5.38 3.91
CA ILE A 23 8.66 -4.12 3.22
C ILE A 23 7.30 -3.62 3.68
N LEU A 24 7.22 -2.33 3.97
CA LEU A 24 5.96 -1.61 4.17
C LEU A 24 5.73 -0.70 2.98
N TYR A 25 4.62 -0.86 2.28
CA TYR A 25 4.26 0.03 1.18
C TYR A 25 3.22 1.05 1.65
N ILE A 26 3.43 2.32 1.32
CA ILE A 26 2.36 3.33 1.30
C ILE A 26 1.99 3.59 -0.15
N TRP A 27 0.85 3.08 -0.59
CA TRP A 27 0.28 3.44 -1.89
C TRP A 27 -0.39 4.81 -1.79
N LEU A 28 0.02 5.73 -2.65
CA LEU A 28 -0.54 7.06 -2.75
C LEU A 28 -1.41 7.16 -4.02
N GLY A 29 -2.72 7.28 -3.84
CA GLY A 29 -3.64 7.52 -4.96
C GLY A 29 -3.34 8.84 -5.66
N ARG A 30 -3.55 8.86 -6.99
CA ARG A 30 -3.24 10.04 -7.83
C ARG A 30 -3.97 11.32 -7.40
N SER A 31 -5.18 11.18 -6.87
CA SER A 31 -6.02 12.27 -6.39
C SER A 31 -6.05 12.33 -4.85
N CYS A 32 -5.03 11.79 -4.18
CA CYS A 32 -5.00 11.74 -2.73
C CYS A 32 -5.14 13.15 -2.12
N ASP A 33 -5.90 13.25 -1.02
CA ASP A 33 -6.11 14.51 -0.32
C ASP A 33 -4.76 15.18 0.01
N ASN A 34 -4.62 16.44 -0.40
CA ASN A 34 -3.43 17.24 -0.13
C ASN A 34 -3.17 17.40 1.37
N ASN A 35 -4.19 17.29 2.24
CA ASN A 35 -3.98 17.28 3.68
C ASN A 35 -3.10 16.10 4.10
N PHE A 36 -3.35 14.89 3.59
CA PHE A 36 -2.48 13.75 3.87
C PHE A 36 -1.07 13.96 3.30
N VAL A 37 -0.97 14.41 2.06
CA VAL A 37 0.33 14.63 1.41
C VAL A 37 1.17 15.68 2.16
N LYS A 38 0.55 16.75 2.64
CA LYS A 38 1.23 17.81 3.40
C LYS A 38 1.52 17.39 4.83
N ASP A 39 0.51 16.94 5.56
CA ASP A 39 0.59 16.74 7.00
C ASP A 39 1.29 15.42 7.37
N VAL A 40 1.31 14.44 6.47
CA VAL A 40 1.98 13.15 6.69
C VAL A 40 3.26 13.02 5.86
N LEU A 41 3.23 13.35 4.57
CA LEU A 41 4.40 13.19 3.70
C LEU A 41 5.31 14.44 3.65
N GLY A 42 4.84 15.60 4.10
CA GLY A 42 5.64 16.84 4.14
C GLY A 42 5.79 17.55 2.80
N TYR A 43 4.95 17.22 1.82
CA TYR A 43 5.02 17.78 0.46
C TYR A 43 3.75 18.59 0.13
N PRO A 44 3.85 19.66 -0.68
CA PRO A 44 2.69 20.50 -0.98
C PRO A 44 1.59 19.80 -1.79
N ASN A 45 1.93 18.78 -2.59
CA ASN A 45 0.97 18.01 -3.40
C ASN A 45 1.57 16.69 -3.92
N TYR A 46 0.73 15.82 -4.48
CA TYR A 46 1.11 14.52 -5.05
C TYR A 46 2.30 14.56 -6.03
N LEU A 47 2.38 15.60 -6.88
CA LEU A 47 3.43 15.72 -7.89
C LEU A 47 4.80 15.98 -7.26
N SER A 48 4.83 16.75 -6.17
CA SER A 48 6.06 17.10 -5.44
C SER A 48 6.65 15.97 -4.59
N VAL A 49 5.89 14.90 -4.32
CA VAL A 49 6.40 13.72 -3.60
C VAL A 49 7.48 13.02 -4.46
N PRO A 50 8.68 12.74 -3.93
CA PRO A 50 9.73 12.07 -4.70
C PRO A 50 9.36 10.61 -4.99
N GLN A 51 9.88 10.05 -6.08
CA GLN A 51 9.61 8.65 -6.45
C GLN A 51 10.18 7.62 -5.47
N LYS A 52 11.22 8.00 -4.72
CA LYS A 52 11.93 7.13 -3.75
C LYS A 52 11.87 7.74 -2.36
N LEU A 53 10.67 7.78 -1.77
CA LEU A 53 10.50 8.17 -0.38
C LEU A 53 10.46 6.90 0.48
N THR A 54 11.47 6.71 1.32
CA THR A 54 11.63 5.50 2.13
C THR A 54 11.43 5.73 3.63
N GLN A 55 11.12 6.96 4.02
CA GLN A 55 10.90 7.35 5.42
C GLN A 55 9.82 8.43 5.46
N LEU A 56 9.05 8.46 6.55
CA LEU A 56 8.13 9.57 6.81
C LEU A 56 8.87 10.70 7.53
N PRO A 57 8.63 11.98 7.18
CA PRO A 57 9.17 13.09 7.94
C PRO A 57 8.57 13.15 9.35
N GLU A 58 9.33 13.71 10.28
CA GLU A 58 8.86 14.06 11.61
C GLU A 58 8.22 15.44 11.60
N LEU A 59 6.91 15.49 11.33
CA LEU A 59 6.12 16.71 11.34
C LEU A 59 5.36 16.83 12.67
N ASP A 60 5.30 18.06 13.18
CA ASP A 60 4.58 18.46 14.40
C ASP A 60 3.09 18.68 14.09
N ASN A 61 2.40 17.57 13.82
CA ASN A 61 0.94 17.54 13.69
C ASN A 61 0.39 16.14 13.98
N ILE A 62 -0.88 16.10 14.36
CA ILE A 62 -1.58 14.88 14.81
C ILE A 62 -1.61 13.79 13.73
N SER A 63 -1.80 14.15 12.45
CA SER A 63 -1.88 13.18 11.36
C SER A 63 -0.54 12.46 11.15
N SER A 64 0.55 13.20 11.20
CA SER A 64 1.91 12.70 11.10
C SER A 64 2.26 11.79 12.28
N GLU A 65 2.03 12.26 13.51
CA GLU A 65 2.28 11.51 14.73
C GLU A 65 1.51 10.20 14.79
N ARG A 66 0.21 10.23 14.43
CA ARG A 66 -0.62 9.01 14.38
C ARG A 66 -0.11 8.02 13.36
N THR A 67 0.27 8.50 12.17
CA THR A 67 0.78 7.62 11.10
C THR A 67 2.12 6.98 11.52
N ARG A 68 3.07 7.77 12.03
CA ARG A 68 4.34 7.26 12.54
C ARG A 68 4.14 6.27 13.68
N SER A 69 3.29 6.61 14.66
CA SER A 69 3.00 5.73 15.81
C SER A 69 2.39 4.40 15.36
N PHE A 70 1.49 4.43 14.37
CA PHE A 70 0.90 3.21 13.81
C PHE A 70 1.94 2.35 13.10
N ILE A 71 2.83 2.95 12.31
CA ILE A 71 3.95 2.24 11.66
C ILE A 71 4.89 1.66 12.72
N THR A 72 5.28 2.43 13.73
CA THR A 72 6.13 1.96 14.83
C THR A 72 5.49 0.76 15.51
N TRP A 73 4.20 0.84 15.85
CA TRP A 73 3.46 -0.28 16.45
C TRP A 73 3.43 -1.53 15.56
N LEU A 74 3.28 -1.38 14.23
CA LEU A 74 3.35 -2.50 13.29
C LEU A 74 4.74 -3.16 13.24
N THR A 75 5.79 -2.37 13.48
CA THR A 75 7.17 -2.86 13.37
C THR A 75 7.77 -3.32 14.69
N ASP A 76 7.23 -2.88 15.84
CA ASP A 76 7.82 -3.08 17.16
C ASP A 76 7.95 -4.57 17.54
N SER A 77 7.02 -5.41 17.07
CA SER A 77 7.03 -6.85 17.33
C SER A 77 7.88 -7.66 16.34
N LYS A 78 8.50 -7.03 15.34
CA LYS A 78 9.23 -7.73 14.28
C LYS A 78 10.70 -7.89 14.62
N SER A 79 11.27 -9.05 14.30
CA SER A 79 12.71 -9.32 14.47
C SER A 79 13.60 -8.50 13.53
N LEU A 80 13.05 -8.05 12.41
CA LEU A 80 13.72 -7.24 11.40
C LEU A 80 12.89 -5.99 11.13
N ASN A 81 13.57 -4.85 11.04
CA ASN A 81 12.94 -3.57 10.71
C ASN A 81 12.61 -3.54 9.21
N PRO A 82 11.33 -3.45 8.83
CA PRO A 82 10.97 -3.37 7.43
C PRO A 82 11.35 -2.02 6.82
N VAL A 83 11.60 -2.05 5.52
CA VAL A 83 11.83 -0.83 4.73
C VAL A 83 10.49 -0.25 4.32
N LEU A 84 10.22 1.00 4.71
CA LEU A 84 9.07 1.74 4.22
C LEU A 84 9.33 2.23 2.78
N GLN A 85 8.32 2.18 1.92
CA GLN A 85 8.38 2.72 0.57
C GLN A 85 7.05 3.40 0.21
N VAL A 86 7.09 4.68 -0.16
CA VAL A 86 5.90 5.37 -0.68
C VAL A 86 5.86 5.20 -2.20
N ILE A 87 4.80 4.58 -2.69
CA ILE A 87 4.59 4.23 -4.10
C ILE A 87 3.51 5.13 -4.69
N LYS A 88 3.86 5.78 -5.81
CA LYS A 88 2.92 6.54 -6.65
C LYS A 88 2.49 5.72 -7.85
N ASP A 89 1.41 6.14 -8.49
CA ASP A 89 0.83 5.49 -9.67
C ASP A 89 1.81 5.46 -10.88
N GLU A 90 2.76 6.38 -10.92
CA GLU A 90 3.81 6.50 -11.95
C GLU A 90 5.17 5.94 -11.48
N SER A 91 5.22 5.27 -10.31
CA SER A 91 6.46 4.73 -9.76
C SER A 91 6.88 3.46 -10.52
N PRO A 92 8.18 3.27 -10.80
CA PRO A 92 8.68 1.99 -11.32
C PRO A 92 8.35 0.80 -10.41
N ALA A 93 8.27 1.02 -9.10
CA ALA A 93 7.93 0.00 -8.10
C ALA A 93 6.42 -0.27 -7.97
N LYS A 94 5.57 0.35 -8.82
CA LYS A 94 4.13 0.07 -8.84
C LYS A 94 3.84 -1.40 -9.11
N THR A 95 4.56 -2.02 -10.03
CA THR A 95 4.36 -3.43 -10.37
C THR A 95 4.60 -4.33 -9.17
N ASP A 96 5.64 -4.07 -8.39
CA ASP A 96 5.97 -4.84 -7.19
C ASP A 96 4.86 -4.77 -6.14
N PHE A 97 4.26 -3.59 -5.98
CA PHE A 97 3.10 -3.40 -5.09
C PHE A 97 1.85 -4.12 -5.62
N LEU A 98 1.53 -3.99 -6.91
CA LEU A 98 0.34 -4.63 -7.50
C LEU A 98 0.43 -6.16 -7.46
N GLN A 99 1.63 -6.74 -7.54
CA GLN A 99 1.84 -8.18 -7.38
C GLN A 99 1.44 -8.72 -6.00
N GLN A 100 1.33 -7.86 -4.99
CA GLN A 100 0.85 -8.22 -3.65
C GLN A 100 -0.68 -8.26 -3.55
N LEU A 101 -1.40 -7.79 -4.57
CA LEU A 101 -2.87 -7.80 -4.63
C LEU A 101 -3.37 -9.16 -5.15
N ILE A 102 -3.14 -10.19 -4.35
CA ILE A 102 -3.30 -11.60 -4.72
C ILE A 102 -4.74 -12.02 -5.09
N GLU A 103 -5.74 -11.21 -4.79
CA GLU A 103 -7.12 -11.50 -5.18
C GLU A 103 -7.43 -11.10 -6.63
N ASP A 104 -6.60 -10.24 -7.22
CA ASP A 104 -6.78 -9.76 -8.58
C ASP A 104 -6.19 -10.74 -9.61
N LYS A 105 -6.70 -10.66 -10.84
CA LYS A 105 -6.17 -11.42 -11.97
C LYS A 105 -4.82 -10.86 -12.40
N THR A 106 -3.88 -11.74 -12.70
CA THR A 106 -2.61 -11.36 -13.34
C THR A 106 -2.43 -12.12 -14.67
N GLU A 107 -1.39 -11.81 -15.43
CA GLU A 107 -1.08 -12.54 -16.67
C GLU A 107 -0.78 -14.03 -16.43
N ALA A 108 -0.23 -14.35 -15.26
CA ALA A 108 0.23 -15.70 -14.91
C ALA A 108 -0.66 -16.42 -13.89
N ALA A 109 -1.66 -15.76 -13.30
CA ALA A 109 -2.49 -16.33 -12.24
C ALA A 109 -3.95 -15.91 -12.31
N PHE A 110 -4.82 -16.78 -11.81
CA PHE A 110 -6.24 -16.51 -11.63
C PHE A 110 -6.48 -15.40 -10.61
N SER A 111 -7.55 -14.63 -10.81
CA SER A 111 -8.18 -13.91 -9.70
C SER A 111 -8.71 -14.89 -8.65
N TYR A 112 -8.96 -14.40 -7.44
CA TYR A 112 -9.57 -15.21 -6.37
C TYR A 112 -10.87 -15.88 -6.82
N TYR A 113 -11.73 -15.16 -7.54
CA TYR A 113 -12.99 -15.71 -8.06
C TYR A 113 -12.76 -16.84 -9.09
N GLU A 114 -11.88 -16.61 -10.07
CA GLU A 114 -11.53 -17.63 -11.08
C GLU A 114 -10.89 -18.86 -10.42
N PHE A 115 -10.09 -18.68 -9.37
CA PHE A 115 -9.48 -19.77 -8.62
C PHE A 115 -10.54 -20.63 -7.90
N LEU A 116 -11.54 -20.02 -7.28
CA LEU A 116 -12.65 -20.76 -6.66
C LEU A 116 -13.46 -21.56 -7.68
N LEU A 117 -13.76 -20.98 -8.85
CA LEU A 117 -14.41 -21.70 -9.94
C LEU A 117 -13.57 -22.86 -10.44
N HIS A 118 -12.25 -22.67 -10.55
CA HIS A 118 -11.33 -23.74 -10.94
C HIS A 118 -11.37 -24.90 -9.94
N ILE A 119 -11.30 -24.63 -8.63
CA ILE A 119 -11.42 -25.66 -7.59
C ILE A 119 -12.76 -26.40 -7.72
N GLN A 120 -13.87 -25.67 -7.86
CA GLN A 120 -15.19 -26.26 -8.02
C GLN A 120 -15.24 -27.25 -9.20
N GLN A 121 -14.68 -26.86 -10.35
CA GLN A 121 -14.62 -27.71 -11.53
C GLN A 121 -13.76 -28.97 -11.33
N GLN A 122 -12.72 -28.93 -10.50
CA GLN A 122 -11.90 -30.12 -10.23
C GLN A 122 -12.56 -31.07 -9.21
N ILE A 123 -13.34 -30.54 -8.26
CA ILE A 123 -14.04 -31.35 -7.25
C ILE A 123 -15.30 -32.01 -7.83
N CYS A 124 -16.01 -31.32 -8.72
CA CYS A 124 -17.25 -31.84 -9.32
C CYS A 124 -17.03 -32.74 -10.56
N LYS A 125 -15.79 -33.08 -10.89
CA LYS A 125 -15.45 -34.13 -11.86
C LYS A 125 -15.45 -35.50 -11.19
#